data_AF-A0A8T7IRS3-F1
#
_entry.id   AF-A0A8T7IRS3-F1
#
_cell.length_a   1.000
_cell.length_b   1.000
_cell.length_c   1.000
_cell.angle_alpha   90.00
_cell.angle_beta   90.00
_cell.angle_gamma   90.00
#
_symmetry.space_group_name_H-M   'P 1'
#
loop_
_entity.id
_entity.type
_entity.pdbx_description
1 polymer ?
#
loop_
_entity_poly.entity_id
_entity_poly.type
_entity_poly.pdbx_seq_one_letter_code
_entity_poly.pdbx_strand_id
1 'polypeptide(L)'
;GTTQSKVDRFLSALKAIAAKYASAPAKSAGIALPKLPLPEAKFLRPRDALKLAHEDIPLYDENGGINRALIGRVAQDLLAPYPPGVPLLTPGETISESVLEWLTRWIACDDEAEVHGLAWVDGTAYVRCCK
;
A
#
# COMPACT_ATOMS: atom_id res chain seq x y z
N GLY A 1 -16.79 18.19 19.01
CA GLY A 1 -16.33 16.98 19.71
C GLY A 1 -17.34 15.84 19.63
N THR A 2 -16.97 14.69 20.19
CA THR A 2 -17.85 13.52 20.38
C THR A 2 -18.80 13.79 21.55
N THR A 3 -20.10 13.50 21.37
CA THR A 3 -21.15 13.68 22.39
C THR A 3 -21.76 12.34 22.75
N GLN A 4 -22.49 12.25 23.88
CA GLN A 4 -23.17 11.02 24.29
C GLN A 4 -24.08 10.46 23.19
N SER A 5 -24.91 11.32 22.58
CA SER A 5 -25.77 10.94 21.45
C SER A 5 -25.01 10.37 20.23
N LYS A 6 -23.74 10.76 20.00
CA LYS A 6 -22.92 10.15 18.94
C LYS A 6 -22.46 8.74 19.33
N VAL A 7 -22.07 8.55 20.58
CA VAL A 7 -21.66 7.24 21.12
C VAL A 7 -22.84 6.26 21.08
N ASP A 8 -24.03 6.70 21.50
CA ASP A 8 -25.22 5.85 21.52
C ASP A 8 -25.63 5.41 20.11
N ARG A 9 -25.56 6.34 19.14
CA ARG A 9 -25.81 6.02 17.72
C ARG A 9 -24.77 5.04 17.17
N PHE A 10 -23.49 5.21 17.50
CA PHE A 10 -22.43 4.29 17.09
C PHE A 10 -22.64 2.88 17.67
N LEU A 11 -22.92 2.78 18.97
CA LEU A 11 -23.20 1.49 19.62
C LEU A 11 -24.43 0.80 19.03
N SER A 12 -25.49 1.56 18.75
CA SER A 12 -26.71 1.03 18.14
C SER A 12 -26.43 0.47 16.74
N ALA A 13 -25.61 1.17 15.94
CA ALA A 13 -25.18 0.71 14.62
C ALA A 13 -24.34 -0.58 14.72
N LEU A 14 -23.38 -0.66 15.64
CA LEU A 14 -22.57 -1.87 15.86
C LEU A 14 -23.44 -3.07 16.25
N LYS A 15 -24.42 -2.89 17.15
CA LYS A 15 -25.37 -3.95 17.54
C LYS A 15 -26.20 -4.44 16.35
N ALA A 16 -26.67 -3.52 15.50
CA ALA A 16 -27.42 -3.86 14.30
C ALA A 16 -26.57 -4.66 13.31
N ILE A 17 -25.30 -4.29 13.11
CA ILE A 17 -24.35 -5.03 12.26
C ILE A 17 -24.12 -6.43 12.85
N ALA A 18 -23.83 -6.54 14.15
CA ALA A 18 -23.60 -7.83 14.81
C ALA A 18 -24.80 -8.77 14.66
N ALA A 19 -26.03 -8.27 14.87
CA ALA A 19 -27.24 -9.07 14.69
C ALA A 19 -27.43 -9.50 13.22
N LYS A 20 -27.16 -8.61 12.26
CA LYS A 20 -27.30 -8.89 10.82
C LYS A 20 -26.32 -9.97 10.34
N TYR A 21 -25.10 -9.98 10.86
CA TYR A 21 -24.03 -10.89 10.43
C TYR A 21 -23.74 -12.03 11.43
N ALA A 22 -24.62 -12.26 12.41
CA ALA A 22 -24.41 -13.26 13.47
C ALA A 22 -24.20 -14.70 12.94
N SER A 23 -24.71 -15.00 11.75
CA SER A 23 -24.58 -16.31 11.09
C SER A 23 -23.78 -16.27 9.79
N ALA A 24 -23.10 -15.15 9.51
CA ALA A 24 -22.27 -15.05 8.31
C ALA A 24 -21.04 -15.98 8.45
N PRO A 25 -20.67 -16.72 7.39
CA PRO A 25 -19.45 -17.50 7.41
C PRO A 25 -18.25 -16.57 7.60
N ALA A 26 -17.28 -17.00 8.40
CA ALA A 26 -16.03 -16.28 8.54
C ALA A 26 -15.36 -16.20 7.16
N LYS A 27 -15.02 -14.98 6.71
CA LYS A 27 -14.09 -14.84 5.58
C LYS A 27 -12.79 -15.51 5.99
N SER A 28 -12.27 -16.38 5.13
CA SER A 28 -10.97 -17.02 5.33
C SER A 28 -9.92 -15.95 5.63
N ALA A 29 -9.15 -16.17 6.70
CA ALA A 29 -8.01 -15.31 7.03
C ALA A 29 -7.11 -15.19 5.79
N GLY A 30 -6.80 -13.94 5.43
CA GLY A 30 -6.15 -13.58 4.16
C GLY A 30 -4.82 -14.30 3.93
N ILE A 31 -4.37 -14.24 2.67
CA ILE A 31 -3.06 -14.71 2.22
C ILE A 31 -1.99 -14.22 3.20
N ALA A 32 -1.13 -15.14 3.65
CA ALA A 32 0.02 -14.78 4.47
C ALA A 32 0.95 -13.85 3.67
N LEU A 33 1.09 -12.63 4.17
CA LEU A 33 2.07 -11.67 3.70
C LEU A 33 3.48 -12.12 4.08
N PRO A 34 4.50 -11.82 3.26
CA PRO A 34 5.88 -11.99 3.68
C PRO A 34 6.17 -11.05 4.86
N LYS A 35 7.30 -11.29 5.55
CA LYS A 35 7.76 -10.36 6.59
C LYS A 35 7.89 -8.96 5.99
N LEU A 36 7.47 -7.95 6.73
CA LEU A 36 7.63 -6.56 6.29
C LEU A 36 9.12 -6.30 6.02
N PRO A 37 9.47 -5.82 4.82
CA PRO A 37 10.86 -5.55 4.47
C PRO A 37 11.40 -4.41 5.33
N LEU A 38 12.70 -4.47 5.64
CA LEU A 38 13.40 -3.37 6.28
C LEU A 38 13.87 -2.39 5.20
N PRO A 39 13.84 -1.07 5.47
CA PRO A 39 14.39 -0.08 4.55
C PRO A 39 15.88 -0.33 4.26
N GLU A 40 16.30 -0.07 3.03
CA GLU A 40 17.72 -0.09 2.69
C GLU A 40 18.44 1.15 3.21
N ALA A 41 19.73 1.03 3.56
CA ALA A 41 20.55 2.15 4.03
C ALA A 41 20.86 3.20 2.95
N LYS A 42 20.58 2.91 1.67
CA LYS A 42 20.80 3.83 0.55
C LYS A 42 19.57 4.67 0.30
N PHE A 43 19.65 5.95 0.63
CA PHE A 43 18.58 6.89 0.36
C PHE A 43 19.09 8.30 0.05
N LEU A 44 18.31 9.03 -0.76
CA LEU A 44 18.36 10.49 -0.84
C LEU A 44 17.53 11.06 0.30
N ARG A 45 17.85 12.28 0.76
CA ARG A 45 16.96 12.97 1.71
C ARG A 45 15.59 13.15 1.04
N PRO A 46 14.47 12.93 1.75
CA PRO A 46 13.14 13.06 1.16
C PRO A 46 12.91 14.39 0.43
N ARG A 47 13.43 15.49 1.00
CA ARG A 47 13.39 16.82 0.38
C ARG A 47 14.08 16.90 -0.98
N ASP A 48 15.20 16.19 -1.15
CA ASP A 48 15.97 16.22 -2.39
C ASP A 48 15.30 15.36 -3.46
N ALA A 49 14.81 14.17 -3.07
CA ALA A 49 14.08 13.28 -3.96
C ALA A 49 12.86 13.97 -4.59
N LEU A 50 12.06 14.68 -3.80
CA LEU A 50 10.87 15.40 -4.24
C LEU A 50 11.15 16.56 -5.22
N LYS A 51 12.41 17.01 -5.33
CA LYS A 51 12.80 18.08 -6.27
C LYS A 51 13.29 17.55 -7.62
N LEU A 52 13.61 16.27 -7.71
CA LEU A 52 14.11 15.67 -8.94
C LEU A 52 12.98 15.53 -9.95
N ALA A 53 13.35 15.45 -11.24
CA ALA A 53 12.42 14.97 -12.24
C ALA A 53 12.04 13.52 -11.94
N HIS A 54 10.85 13.11 -12.41
CA HIS A 54 10.34 11.77 -12.16
C HIS A 54 9.95 11.05 -13.43
N GLU A 55 9.81 9.74 -13.28
CA GLU A 55 9.12 8.86 -14.20
C GLU A 55 8.24 7.88 -13.43
N ASP A 56 7.10 7.56 -14.03
CA ASP A 56 6.16 6.59 -13.51
C ASP A 56 6.45 5.26 -14.21
N ILE A 57 6.85 4.26 -13.44
CA ILE A 57 7.27 2.94 -13.95
C ILE A 57 6.20 1.92 -13.55
N PRO A 58 5.70 1.10 -14.48
CA PRO A 58 4.65 0.14 -14.18
C PRO A 58 5.14 -0.87 -13.14
N LEU A 59 4.29 -1.19 -12.17
CA LEU A 59 4.57 -2.15 -11.09
C LEU A 59 4.76 -3.56 -11.64
N TYR A 60 3.99 -3.90 -12.68
CA TYR A 60 4.02 -5.20 -13.33
C TYR A 60 4.70 -5.11 -14.71
N ASP A 61 5.37 -6.19 -15.12
CA ASP A 61 5.90 -6.34 -16.47
C ASP A 61 4.82 -6.83 -17.45
N GLU A 62 5.19 -7.00 -18.72
CA GLU A 62 4.27 -7.45 -19.79
C GLU A 62 3.68 -8.85 -19.55
N ASN A 63 4.32 -9.67 -18.69
CA ASN A 63 3.87 -11.01 -18.35
C ASN A 63 3.03 -11.03 -17.04
N GLY A 64 2.78 -9.88 -16.43
CA GLY A 64 2.08 -9.76 -15.14
C GLY A 64 2.95 -10.09 -13.92
N GLY A 65 4.26 -10.26 -14.10
CA GLY A 65 5.23 -10.42 -13.01
C GLY A 65 5.68 -9.08 -12.44
N ILE A 66 6.49 -9.09 -11.38
CA ILE A 66 7.11 -7.86 -10.83
C ILE A 66 8.02 -7.23 -11.88
N ASN A 67 7.84 -5.94 -12.16
CA ASN A 67 8.73 -5.22 -13.07
C ASN A 67 10.11 -5.00 -12.43
N ARG A 68 11.12 -5.76 -12.88
CA ARG A 68 12.49 -5.69 -12.35
C ARG A 68 13.17 -4.34 -12.60
N ALA A 69 12.68 -3.50 -13.52
CA ALA A 69 13.22 -2.16 -13.75
C ALA A 69 13.01 -1.20 -12.56
N LEU A 70 12.14 -1.55 -11.61
CA LEU A 70 11.94 -0.83 -10.36
C LEU A 70 13.05 -1.11 -9.32
N ILE A 71 13.73 -2.25 -9.41
CA ILE A 71 14.74 -2.63 -8.41
C ILE A 71 15.93 -1.68 -8.50
N GLY A 72 16.31 -1.09 -7.36
CA GLY A 72 17.39 -0.11 -7.28
C GLY A 72 16.99 1.31 -7.67
N ARG A 73 15.73 1.55 -8.05
CA ARG A 73 15.21 2.90 -8.29
C ARG A 73 14.94 3.62 -6.98
N VAL A 74 14.96 4.95 -7.01
CA VAL A 74 14.65 5.77 -5.85
C VAL A 74 13.20 6.20 -5.90
N ALA A 75 12.41 5.79 -4.91
CA ALA A 75 11.01 6.19 -4.80
C ALA A 75 10.92 7.72 -4.63
N GLN A 76 10.02 8.37 -5.36
CA GLN A 76 9.76 9.80 -5.16
C GLN A 76 8.49 10.04 -4.35
N ASP A 77 7.51 9.16 -4.45
CA ASP A 77 6.30 9.21 -3.64
C ASP A 77 6.39 8.30 -2.42
N LEU A 78 5.63 8.64 -1.38
CA LEU A 78 5.43 7.79 -0.22
C LEU A 78 4.46 6.67 -0.58
N LEU A 79 4.87 5.40 -0.43
CA LEU A 79 3.98 4.27 -0.59
C LEU A 79 3.51 3.79 0.78
N ALA A 80 2.22 3.93 1.07
CA ALA A 80 1.61 3.50 2.33
C ALA A 80 0.39 2.61 2.07
N PRO A 81 0.56 1.28 2.12
CA PRO A 81 -0.54 0.31 2.10
C PRO A 81 -1.45 0.47 3.32
N TYR A 82 -2.77 0.44 3.11
CA TYR A 82 -3.77 0.43 4.18
C TYR A 82 -4.63 -0.82 4.14
N PRO A 83 -4.78 -1.54 5.27
CA PRO A 83 -4.08 -1.35 6.56
C PRO A 83 -2.61 -1.84 6.56
N PRO A 84 -1.72 -1.33 7.45
CA PRO A 84 -2.00 -0.45 8.59
C PRO A 84 -1.92 1.06 8.29
N GLY A 85 -1.54 1.49 7.08
CA GLY A 85 -1.42 2.91 6.71
C GLY A 85 -0.11 3.56 7.16
N VAL A 86 0.93 2.76 7.43
CA VAL A 86 2.29 3.26 7.68
C VAL A 86 3.12 3.15 6.39
N PRO A 87 4.18 3.97 6.23
CA PRO A 87 5.00 3.92 5.03
C PRO A 87 5.69 2.56 4.87
N LEU A 88 5.51 1.95 3.70
CA LEU A 88 6.34 0.85 3.19
C LEU A 88 7.58 1.41 2.49
N LEU A 89 7.42 2.53 1.76
CA LEU A 89 8.50 3.31 1.19
C LEU A 89 8.26 4.79 1.45
N THR A 90 9.35 5.51 1.67
CA THR A 90 9.38 6.97 1.79
C THR A 90 10.16 7.59 0.62
N PRO A 91 9.86 8.85 0.27
CA PRO A 91 10.60 9.56 -0.77
C PRO A 91 12.10 9.54 -0.48
N GLY A 92 12.89 9.14 -1.48
CA GLY A 92 14.34 9.04 -1.39
C GLY A 92 14.86 7.65 -1.06
N GLU A 93 14.03 6.70 -0.60
CA GLU A 93 14.46 5.33 -0.37
C GLU A 93 14.65 4.55 -1.68
N THR A 94 15.63 3.65 -1.67
CA THR A 94 15.86 2.72 -2.78
C THR A 94 14.85 1.58 -2.71
N ILE A 95 14.20 1.28 -3.82
CA ILE A 95 13.23 0.20 -3.98
C ILE A 95 14.00 -1.13 -4.07
N SER A 96 13.81 -1.99 -3.06
CA SER A 96 14.38 -3.33 -3.03
C SER A 96 13.42 -4.36 -3.64
N GLU A 97 13.95 -5.53 -3.99
CA GLU A 97 13.13 -6.66 -4.48
C GLU A 97 12.11 -7.11 -3.43
N SER A 98 12.49 -7.16 -2.15
CA SER A 98 11.61 -7.57 -1.05
C SER A 98 10.43 -6.61 -0.82
N VAL A 99 10.61 -5.32 -1.11
CA VAL A 99 9.52 -4.34 -1.09
C VAL A 99 8.51 -4.61 -2.20
N LEU A 100 8.97 -4.89 -3.41
CA LEU A 100 8.09 -5.19 -4.54
C LEU A 100 7.33 -6.51 -4.33
N GLU A 101 8.01 -7.54 -3.82
CA GLU A 101 7.38 -8.81 -3.45
C GLU A 101 6.30 -8.62 -2.39
N TRP A 102 6.59 -7.84 -1.34
CA TRP A 102 5.61 -7.55 -0.30
C TRP A 102 4.42 -6.77 -0.86
N LEU A 103 4.66 -5.71 -1.64
CA LEU A 103 3.63 -4.84 -2.18
C LEU A 103 2.72 -5.57 -3.17
N THR A 104 3.27 -6.33 -4.11
CA THR A 104 2.47 -7.07 -5.09
C THR A 104 1.65 -8.16 -4.44
N ARG A 105 2.21 -8.84 -3.42
CA ARG A 105 1.46 -9.81 -2.62
C ARG A 105 0.34 -9.13 -1.85
N TRP A 106 0.58 -7.96 -1.25
CA TRP A 106 -0.45 -7.16 -0.58
C TRP A 106 -1.63 -6.83 -1.51
N ILE A 107 -1.34 -6.30 -2.70
CA ILE A 107 -2.37 -5.95 -3.69
C ILE A 107 -3.17 -7.19 -4.12
N ALA A 108 -2.53 -8.35 -4.22
CA ALA A 108 -3.22 -9.60 -4.57
C ALA A 108 -4.07 -10.20 -3.44
N CYS A 109 -3.93 -9.73 -2.19
CA CYS A 109 -4.68 -10.26 -1.04
C CYS A 109 -6.09 -9.69 -0.92
N ASP A 110 -6.30 -8.48 -1.43
CA ASP A 110 -7.52 -7.71 -1.19
C ASP A 110 -7.78 -6.84 -2.43
N ASP A 111 -8.90 -7.11 -3.11
CA ASP A 111 -9.31 -6.34 -4.30
C ASP A 111 -9.61 -4.87 -3.93
N GLU A 112 -9.86 -4.58 -2.65
CA GLU A 112 -10.03 -3.22 -2.11
C GLU A 112 -8.73 -2.67 -1.48
N ALA A 113 -7.59 -3.34 -1.66
CA ALA A 113 -6.29 -2.91 -1.13
C ALA A 113 -5.96 -1.48 -1.58
N GLU A 114 -6.00 -0.55 -0.64
CA GLU A 114 -5.57 0.82 -0.89
C GLU A 114 -4.07 0.95 -0.64
N VAL A 115 -3.36 1.54 -1.59
CA VAL A 115 -1.94 1.91 -1.44
C VAL A 115 -1.80 3.38 -1.81
N HIS A 116 -1.66 4.24 -0.80
CA HIS A 116 -1.39 5.65 -1.04
C HIS A 116 -0.05 5.82 -1.77
N GLY A 117 -0.01 6.74 -2.74
CA GLY A 117 1.17 7.03 -3.56
C GLY A 117 1.41 6.08 -4.74
N LEU A 118 0.62 5.01 -4.87
CA LEU A 118 0.61 4.17 -6.07
C LEU A 118 -0.33 4.81 -7.11
N ALA A 119 0.18 5.14 -8.29
CA ALA A 119 -0.61 5.73 -9.36
C ALA A 119 -1.33 4.63 -10.16
N TRP A 120 -2.58 4.87 -10.53
CA TRP A 120 -3.39 3.92 -11.30
C TRP A 120 -3.85 4.57 -12.61
N VAL A 121 -3.53 3.93 -13.74
CA VAL A 121 -3.95 4.38 -15.08
C VAL A 121 -4.48 3.16 -15.82
N ASP A 122 -5.74 3.20 -16.24
CA ASP A 122 -6.41 2.11 -16.97
C ASP A 122 -6.22 0.71 -16.34
N GLY A 123 -6.26 0.65 -15.00
CA GLY A 123 -6.09 -0.59 -14.22
C GLY A 123 -4.64 -1.02 -14.02
N THR A 124 -3.66 -0.31 -14.59
CA THR A 124 -2.23 -0.57 -14.40
C THR A 124 -1.70 0.30 -13.27
N ALA A 125 -1.03 -0.34 -12.31
CA ALA A 125 -0.36 0.34 -11.20
C ALA A 125 1.04 0.83 -11.62
N TYR A 126 1.40 2.05 -11.21
CA TYR A 126 2.69 2.67 -11.47
C TYR A 126 3.30 3.20 -10.18
N VAL A 127 4.62 3.04 -10.05
CA VAL A 127 5.42 3.61 -8.98
C VAL A 127 6.20 4.80 -9.52
N ARG A 128 6.09 5.94 -8.85
CA ARG A 128 6.85 7.14 -9.21
C ARG A 128 8.27 7.07 -8.67
N CYS A 129 9.24 7.15 -9.57
CA CYS A 129 10.67 7.09 -9.26
C CYS A 129 11.39 8.36 -9.70
N CYS A 130 12.46 8.72 -8.99
CA CYS A 130 13.38 9.78 -9.40
C CYS A 130 14.11 9.36 -10.70
N LYS A 131 14.25 10.30 -11.63
CA LYS A 131 15.11 10.18 -12.83
C LYS A 131 16.58 10.37 -12.50
#